data_AF-W6KNC3-F1
#
_entry.id   AF-W6KNC3-F1
#
_cell.length_a   1.000
_cell.length_b   1.000
_cell.length_c   1.000
_cell.angle_alpha   90.00
_cell.angle_beta   90.00
_cell.angle_gamma   90.00
#
_symmetry.space_group_name_H-M   'P 1'
#
loop_
_entity.id
_entity.type
_entity.pdbx_description
1 polymer ?
#
loop_
_entity_poly.entity_id
_entity_poly.type
_entity_poly.pdbx_seq_one_letter_code
_entity_poly.pdbx_strand_id
1 'polypeptide(L)'
;MPRKVRKSRKSKDKSVSFPLKFDIKAAKEGIPSALNVTSKSLALCRQQHKEKLNNIIESVITMESSVLVQNSNELPSDNFPVLQVGFVARAMGLNLTDKEVENIIELIRGDNSIRGYVSRRLLEEVILEALMTGILGGPALVEKGIVKELKHPPSCCIREDEETIFRAFCTLDSQKKGYLDEGELRALLESKGEVMSTKEVDAMFTALVDHEAGMINYKELASILAHE
;
A
#
# COMPACT_ATOMS: atom_id res chain seq x y z
N MET A 1 67.05 -6.27 -14.89
CA MET A 1 65.77 -6.44 -14.16
C MET A 1 65.72 -5.47 -12.98
N PRO A 2 64.62 -4.72 -12.85
CA PRO A 2 63.96 -4.64 -11.54
C PRO A 2 62.42 -4.73 -11.62
N ARG A 3 61.84 -5.32 -10.56
CA ARG A 3 60.42 -5.64 -10.37
C ARG A 3 59.58 -4.38 -10.15
N LYS A 4 58.47 -4.23 -10.88
CA LYS A 4 57.43 -3.20 -10.63
C LYS A 4 56.56 -3.61 -9.44
N VAL A 5 56.55 -2.79 -8.40
CA VAL A 5 55.66 -2.86 -7.24
C VAL A 5 54.25 -2.42 -7.64
N ARG A 6 53.25 -3.30 -7.46
CA ARG A 6 51.82 -2.98 -7.62
C ARG A 6 51.35 -2.14 -6.43
N LYS A 7 50.87 -0.90 -6.67
CA LYS A 7 50.12 -0.12 -5.68
C LYS A 7 48.63 -0.49 -5.77
N SER A 8 48.07 -0.92 -4.65
CA SER A 8 46.64 -1.19 -4.45
C SER A 8 45.83 0.10 -4.51
N ARG A 9 44.73 0.10 -5.27
CA ARG A 9 43.75 1.19 -5.30
C ARG A 9 42.82 1.02 -4.10
N LYS A 10 42.85 1.97 -3.16
CA LYS A 10 41.78 2.18 -2.17
C LYS A 10 40.54 2.70 -2.90
N SER A 11 39.45 1.94 -2.86
CA SER A 11 38.10 2.42 -3.22
C SER A 11 37.63 3.39 -2.13
N LYS A 12 37.36 4.64 -2.52
CA LYS A 12 36.65 5.60 -1.68
C LYS A 12 35.16 5.34 -1.86
N ASP A 13 34.49 4.95 -0.78
CA ASP A 13 33.03 5.02 -0.68
C ASP A 13 32.58 6.44 -1.00
N LYS A 14 31.76 6.57 -2.05
CA LYS A 14 31.01 7.78 -2.33
C LYS A 14 29.62 7.56 -1.73
N SER A 15 29.35 8.24 -0.63
CA SER A 15 28.00 8.50 -0.14
C SER A 15 27.19 9.12 -1.28
N VAL A 16 26.27 8.35 -1.87
CA VAL A 16 25.34 8.84 -2.88
C VAL A 16 24.26 9.63 -2.15
N SER A 17 24.45 10.94 -2.05
CA SER A 17 23.38 11.86 -1.70
C SER A 17 22.37 11.87 -2.85
N PHE A 18 21.18 11.33 -2.64
CA PHE A 18 20.09 11.44 -3.60
C PHE A 18 19.58 12.89 -3.62
N PRO A 19 19.60 13.59 -4.77
CA PRO A 19 18.95 14.88 -4.87
C PRO A 19 17.44 14.67 -5.02
N LEU A 20 16.70 14.80 -3.92
CA LEU A 20 15.24 14.90 -3.94
C LEU A 20 14.84 16.24 -4.57
N LYS A 21 14.62 16.25 -5.88
CA LYS A 21 13.69 17.20 -6.50
C LYS A 21 12.41 16.44 -6.81
N PHE A 22 11.65 16.14 -5.75
CA PHE A 22 10.24 15.83 -5.92
C PHE A 22 9.54 17.13 -6.30
N ASP A 23 9.03 17.18 -7.52
CA ASP A 23 8.26 18.31 -8.02
C ASP A 23 6.86 18.24 -7.39
N ILE A 24 6.71 18.87 -6.22
CA ILE A 24 5.48 18.89 -5.41
C ILE A 24 4.28 19.44 -6.20
N LYS A 25 4.51 20.13 -7.33
CA LYS A 25 3.44 20.62 -8.20
C LYS A 25 2.71 19.50 -8.95
N ALA A 26 3.42 18.48 -9.45
CA ALA A 26 2.79 17.42 -10.25
C ALA A 26 1.87 16.51 -9.41
N ALA A 27 2.19 16.31 -8.13
CA ALA A 27 1.36 15.52 -7.21
C ALA A 27 0.07 16.22 -6.76
N LYS A 28 -0.07 17.53 -7.00
CA LYS A 28 -1.28 18.30 -6.66
C LYS A 28 -2.27 18.43 -7.80
N GLU A 29 -1.85 18.21 -9.04
CA GLU A 29 -2.68 18.46 -10.24
C GLU A 29 -3.53 17.25 -10.66
N GLY A 30 -3.36 16.09 -10.01
CA GLY A 30 -4.19 14.89 -10.22
C GLY A 30 -5.25 14.60 -9.15
N ILE A 31 -5.37 15.46 -8.12
CA ILE A 31 -6.36 15.25 -7.05
C ILE A 31 -7.57 16.14 -7.36
N PRO A 32 -8.77 15.60 -7.63
CA PRO A 32 -9.94 16.43 -7.88
C PRO A 32 -10.15 17.39 -6.70
N SER A 33 -10.40 18.64 -7.07
CA SER A 33 -10.68 19.81 -6.25
C SER A 33 -11.75 19.55 -5.19
N ALA A 34 -11.35 19.05 -4.03
CA ALA A 34 -12.24 18.81 -2.89
C ALA A 34 -11.57 19.22 -1.56
N LEU A 35 -10.97 20.41 -1.46
CA LEU A 35 -10.42 20.89 -0.19
C LEU A 35 -10.77 22.36 0.06
N ASN A 36 -12.04 22.58 0.39
CA ASN A 36 -12.46 23.69 1.25
C ASN A 36 -13.18 23.12 2.49
N VAL A 37 -12.59 22.10 3.09
CA VAL A 37 -13.13 21.38 4.25
C VAL A 37 -12.68 22.11 5.53
N THR A 38 -13.63 22.53 6.36
CA THR A 38 -13.34 23.23 7.62
C THR A 38 -12.56 22.31 8.59
N SER A 39 -11.72 22.89 9.45
CA SER A 39 -10.91 22.14 10.43
C SER A 39 -11.74 21.20 11.34
N LYS A 40 -12.99 21.58 11.64
CA LYS A 40 -13.94 20.74 12.39
C LYS A 40 -14.36 19.48 11.62
N SER A 41 -14.56 19.59 10.31
CA SER A 41 -14.97 18.46 9.47
C SER A 41 -13.81 17.46 9.29
N LEU A 42 -12.57 17.93 9.19
CA LEU A 42 -11.39 17.05 9.15
C LEU A 42 -11.18 16.30 10.48
N ALA A 43 -11.38 16.97 11.62
CA ALA A 43 -11.29 16.34 12.93
C ALA A 43 -12.37 15.26 13.11
N LEU A 44 -13.60 15.54 12.68
CA LEU A 44 -14.69 14.56 12.69
C LEU A 44 -14.39 13.35 11.81
N CYS A 45 -13.89 13.58 10.59
CA CYS A 45 -13.48 12.52 9.67
C CYS A 45 -12.38 11.63 10.27
N ARG A 46 -11.34 12.23 10.85
CA ARG A 46 -10.27 11.48 11.54
C ARG A 46 -10.81 10.64 12.69
N GLN A 47 -11.76 11.17 13.46
CA GLN A 47 -12.39 10.45 14.57
C GLN A 47 -13.19 9.23 14.07
N GLN A 48 -13.98 9.39 13.00
CA GLN A 48 -14.74 8.29 12.39
C GLN A 48 -13.82 7.17 11.88
N HIS A 49 -12.74 7.53 11.18
CA HIS A 49 -11.74 6.56 10.74
C HIS A 49 -11.08 5.83 11.91
N LYS A 50 -10.80 6.55 13.02
CA LYS A 50 -10.21 5.96 14.23
C LYS A 50 -11.14 4.95 14.89
N GLU A 51 -12.42 5.27 15.02
CA GLU A 51 -13.42 4.34 15.57
C GLU A 51 -13.56 3.09 14.71
N LYS A 52 -13.65 3.25 13.37
CA LYS A 52 -13.69 2.11 12.44
C LYS A 52 -12.45 1.24 12.54
N LEU A 53 -11.26 1.83 12.58
CA LEU A 53 -9.99 1.11 12.69
C LEU A 53 -9.92 0.31 13.99
N ASN A 54 -10.28 0.93 15.11
CA ASN A 54 -10.26 0.26 16.41
C ASN A 54 -11.21 -0.94 16.44
N ASN A 55 -12.42 -0.80 15.89
CA ASN A 55 -13.38 -1.91 15.81
C ASN A 55 -12.83 -3.09 15.01
N ILE A 56 -12.12 -2.84 13.89
CA ILE A 56 -11.49 -3.90 13.08
C ILE A 56 -10.31 -4.54 13.82
N ILE A 57 -9.48 -3.75 14.49
CA ILE A 57 -8.36 -4.29 15.28
C ILE A 57 -8.87 -5.20 16.41
N GLU A 58 -9.89 -4.76 17.14
CA GLU A 58 -10.50 -5.58 18.21
C GLU A 58 -11.13 -6.86 17.67
N SER A 59 -11.80 -6.81 16.50
CA SER A 59 -12.39 -8.02 15.91
C SER A 59 -11.31 -9.03 15.50
N VAL A 60 -10.19 -8.57 14.95
CA VAL A 60 -9.05 -9.44 14.59
C VAL A 60 -8.44 -10.09 15.84
N ILE A 61 -8.19 -9.31 16.89
CA ILE A 61 -7.59 -9.81 18.15
C ILE A 61 -8.50 -10.84 18.82
N THR A 62 -9.81 -10.59 18.85
CA THR A 62 -10.79 -11.52 19.45
C THR A 62 -10.89 -12.83 18.68
N MET A 63 -10.80 -12.79 17.34
CA MET A 63 -10.78 -14.00 16.53
C MET A 63 -9.51 -14.83 16.76
N GLU A 64 -8.32 -14.22 16.85
CA GLU A 64 -7.08 -14.96 17.13
C GLU A 64 -7.03 -15.55 18.55
N SER A 65 -7.58 -14.84 19.54
CA SER A 65 -7.62 -15.29 20.94
C SER A 65 -8.52 -16.52 21.13
N SER A 66 -9.54 -16.70 20.28
CA SER A 66 -10.40 -17.89 20.31
C SER A 66 -9.69 -19.17 19.86
N VAL A 67 -8.54 -19.05 19.17
CA VAL A 67 -7.73 -20.16 18.66
C VAL A 67 -6.61 -20.55 19.65
N LEU A 68 -6.23 -19.66 20.58
CA LEU A 68 -5.12 -19.87 21.51
C LEU A 68 -5.59 -19.74 22.97
N VAL A 69 -6.29 -20.76 23.48
CA VAL A 69 -6.36 -20.96 24.92
C VAL A 69 -5.15 -21.80 25.35
N GLN A 70 -4.48 -21.30 26.39
CA GLN A 70 -3.33 -21.87 27.14
C GLN A 70 -1.95 -21.38 26.68
N ASN A 71 -1.55 -20.19 27.13
CA ASN A 71 -0.55 -20.06 28.19
C ASN A 71 -0.44 -18.59 28.62
N SER A 72 -0.65 -18.37 29.91
CA SER A 72 -0.63 -17.08 30.60
C SER A 72 0.75 -16.44 30.58
N ASN A 73 0.91 -15.44 29.72
CA ASN A 73 1.64 -14.20 29.98
C ASN A 73 0.88 -13.15 29.18
N GLU A 74 0.23 -12.20 29.85
CA GLU A 74 -0.51 -11.12 29.19
C GLU A 74 0.44 -10.37 28.25
N LEU A 75 0.29 -10.59 26.95
CA LEU A 75 1.02 -9.83 25.95
C LEU A 75 0.63 -8.36 26.14
N PRO A 76 1.60 -7.42 26.18
CA PRO A 76 1.29 -6.00 26.33
C PRO A 76 0.21 -5.58 25.32
N SER A 77 -0.80 -4.85 25.79
CA SER A 77 -1.98 -4.42 25.01
C SER A 77 -1.64 -3.61 23.76
N ASP A 78 -0.40 -3.13 23.65
CA ASP A 78 0.13 -2.38 22.51
C ASP A 78 0.76 -3.28 21.43
N ASN A 79 0.70 -4.61 21.54
CA ASN A 79 1.24 -5.49 20.50
C ASN A 79 0.16 -5.94 19.52
N PHE A 80 0.45 -5.83 18.22
CA PHE A 80 -0.40 -6.28 17.14
C PHE A 80 0.35 -7.25 16.21
N PRO A 81 -0.24 -8.39 15.79
CA PRO A 81 0.43 -9.37 14.93
C PRO A 81 0.80 -8.78 13.56
N VAL A 82 2.05 -8.98 13.15
CA VAL A 82 2.57 -8.50 11.85
C VAL A 82 1.75 -9.04 10.68
N LEU A 83 1.32 -10.30 10.75
CA LEU A 83 0.57 -10.97 9.68
C LEU A 83 -0.81 -10.32 9.42
N GLN A 84 -1.37 -9.64 10.42
CA GLN A 84 -2.68 -9.02 10.32
C GLN A 84 -2.62 -7.56 9.85
N VAL A 85 -1.43 -6.96 9.75
CA VAL A 85 -1.27 -5.54 9.36
C VAL A 85 -1.87 -5.26 7.99
N GLY A 86 -1.56 -6.10 7.01
CA GLY A 86 -2.09 -5.97 5.65
C GLY A 86 -3.61 -6.15 5.61
N PHE A 87 -4.14 -7.12 6.36
CA PHE A 87 -5.59 -7.35 6.46
C PHE A 87 -6.32 -6.12 7.00
N VAL A 88 -5.86 -5.55 8.13
CA VAL A 88 -6.49 -4.36 8.73
C VAL A 88 -6.42 -3.15 7.81
N ALA A 89 -5.26 -2.89 7.20
CA ALA A 89 -5.10 -1.75 6.31
C ALA A 89 -6.00 -1.84 5.07
N ARG A 90 -6.11 -3.04 4.48
CA ARG A 90 -7.03 -3.30 3.35
C ARG A 90 -8.49 -3.24 3.76
N ALA A 91 -8.85 -3.75 4.94
CA ALA A 91 -10.21 -3.65 5.49
C ALA A 91 -10.62 -2.19 5.80
N MET A 92 -9.65 -1.30 6.02
CA MET A 92 -9.88 0.15 6.09
C MET A 92 -10.10 0.82 4.73
N GLY A 93 -9.91 0.09 3.63
CA GLY A 93 -10.09 0.57 2.26
C GLY A 93 -8.79 1.09 1.62
N LEU A 94 -7.63 0.89 2.24
CA LEU A 94 -6.35 1.23 1.62
C LEU A 94 -5.96 0.15 0.61
N ASN A 95 -5.55 0.57 -0.58
CA ASN A 95 -5.10 -0.33 -1.65
C ASN A 95 -3.58 -0.52 -1.56
N LEU A 96 -3.13 -1.43 -0.68
CA LEU A 96 -1.72 -1.67 -0.40
C LEU A 96 -1.22 -2.98 -1.01
N THR A 97 -0.09 -2.90 -1.71
CA THR A 97 0.73 -4.04 -2.13
C THR A 97 1.40 -4.71 -0.93
N ASP A 98 1.86 -5.95 -1.10
CA ASP A 98 2.56 -6.65 -0.02
C ASP A 98 3.86 -5.94 0.36
N LYS A 99 4.56 -5.36 -0.63
CA LYS A 99 5.75 -4.53 -0.40
C LYS A 99 5.44 -3.28 0.43
N GLU A 100 4.30 -2.64 0.22
CA GLU A 100 3.91 -1.47 1.01
C GLU A 100 3.50 -1.84 2.43
N VAL A 101 2.87 -3.00 2.62
CA VAL A 101 2.61 -3.56 3.96
C VAL A 101 3.92 -3.83 4.69
N GLU A 102 4.92 -4.41 4.02
CA GLU A 102 6.28 -4.54 4.57
C GLU A 102 6.88 -3.19 4.96
N ASN A 103 6.72 -2.16 4.11
CA ASN A 103 7.21 -0.82 4.40
C ASN A 103 6.55 -0.23 5.66
N ILE A 104 5.24 -0.45 5.87
CA ILE A 104 4.55 -0.08 7.13
C ILE A 104 5.22 -0.78 8.31
N ILE A 105 5.42 -2.10 8.21
CA ILE A 105 6.00 -2.91 9.28
C ILE A 105 7.42 -2.44 9.60
N GLU A 106 8.26 -2.18 8.60
CA GLU A 106 9.63 -1.68 8.79
C GLU A 106 9.67 -0.26 9.38
N LEU A 107 8.65 0.55 9.12
CA LEU A 107 8.51 1.90 9.64
C LEU A 107 8.15 1.91 11.14
N ILE A 108 7.24 1.02 11.56
CA ILE A 108 6.73 0.97 12.94
C ILE A 108 7.51 -0.01 13.85
N ARG A 109 8.30 -0.93 13.28
CA ARG A 109 9.15 -1.85 14.04
C ARG A 109 10.33 -1.08 14.62
N GLY A 110 10.39 -1.00 15.95
CA GLY A 110 11.53 -0.45 16.68
C GLY A 110 12.60 -1.50 16.96
N ASP A 111 13.78 -1.06 17.39
CA ASP A 111 14.94 -1.92 17.68
C ASP A 111 14.65 -3.00 18.76
N ASN A 112 13.63 -2.76 19.60
CA ASN A 112 13.22 -3.64 20.69
C ASN A 112 11.85 -4.31 20.46
N SER A 113 11.31 -4.30 19.23
CA SER A 113 10.03 -4.94 18.95
C SER A 113 10.11 -6.46 19.06
N ILE A 114 9.08 -7.07 19.64
CA ILE A 114 8.93 -8.53 19.70
C ILE A 114 8.81 -9.05 18.27
N ARG A 115 9.57 -10.12 17.96
CA ARG A 115 9.46 -10.78 16.65
C ARG A 115 8.01 -11.19 16.40
N GLY A 116 7.49 -10.82 15.23
CA GLY A 116 6.12 -11.16 14.82
C GLY A 116 5.06 -10.15 15.28
N TYR A 117 5.43 -9.10 16.02
CA TYR A 117 4.50 -8.06 16.48
C TYR A 117 4.97 -6.65 16.11
N VAL A 118 4.01 -5.72 16.08
CA VAL A 118 4.21 -4.26 15.91
C VAL A 118 3.45 -3.49 16.98
N SER A 119 3.82 -2.23 17.22
CA SER A 119 3.06 -1.36 18.13
C SER A 119 1.70 -1.01 17.52
N ARG A 120 0.62 -1.36 18.21
CA ARG A 120 -0.75 -1.03 17.85
C ARG A 120 -0.91 0.49 17.74
N ARG A 121 -0.40 1.25 18.70
CA ARG A 121 -0.46 2.72 18.69
C ARG A 121 0.19 3.31 17.45
N LEU A 122 1.38 2.84 17.06
CA LEU A 122 2.06 3.35 15.86
C LEU A 122 1.34 2.92 14.58
N LEU A 123 0.82 1.69 14.54
CA LEU A 123 0.00 1.20 13.44
C LEU A 123 -1.24 2.08 13.24
N GLU A 124 -1.95 2.41 14.32
CA GLU A 124 -3.12 3.29 14.29
C GLU A 124 -2.78 4.65 13.68
N GLU A 125 -1.72 5.30 14.14
CA GLU A 125 -1.34 6.62 13.63
C GLU A 125 -0.92 6.59 12.15
N VAL A 126 -0.19 5.56 11.72
CA VAL A 126 0.24 5.42 10.32
C VAL A 126 -0.96 5.17 9.40
N ILE A 127 -1.86 4.26 9.75
CA ILE A 127 -3.07 3.98 8.95
C ILE A 127 -3.98 5.20 8.91
N LEU A 128 -4.18 5.88 10.05
CA LEU A 128 -5.02 7.09 10.08
C LEU A 128 -4.43 8.22 9.24
N GLU A 129 -3.11 8.38 9.23
CA GLU A 129 -2.49 9.39 8.38
C GLU A 129 -2.65 9.05 6.90
N ALA A 130 -2.46 7.77 6.54
CA ALA A 130 -2.67 7.29 5.18
C ALA A 130 -4.12 7.51 4.72
N LEU A 131 -5.12 7.25 5.57
CA LEU A 131 -6.54 7.51 5.26
C LEU A 131 -6.85 8.99 5.06
N MET A 132 -6.25 9.86 5.88
CA MET A 132 -6.50 11.31 5.79
C MET A 132 -5.79 11.98 4.62
N THR A 133 -4.66 11.44 4.17
CA THR A 133 -3.80 12.07 3.16
C THR A 133 -3.79 11.34 1.83
N GLY A 134 -4.21 10.07 1.80
CA GLY A 134 -4.06 9.15 0.68
C GLY A 134 -2.63 8.68 0.43
N ILE A 135 -1.68 9.02 1.32
CA ILE A 135 -0.25 8.78 1.14
C ILE A 135 0.28 7.94 2.30
N LEU A 136 0.88 6.80 1.98
CA LEU A 136 1.64 6.00 2.92
C LEU A 136 3.05 6.57 3.10
N GLY A 137 3.53 6.66 4.35
CA GLY A 137 4.89 7.09 4.64
C GLY A 137 5.15 8.58 4.37
N GLY A 138 4.14 9.44 4.49
CA GLY A 138 4.28 10.88 4.27
C GLY A 138 5.12 11.62 5.33
N PRO A 139 5.61 12.85 5.03
CA PRO A 139 6.46 13.64 5.94
C PRO A 139 5.76 14.02 7.26
N ALA A 140 4.43 14.10 7.25
CA ALA A 140 3.62 14.41 8.42
C ALA A 140 3.87 13.44 9.60
N LEU A 141 4.27 12.20 9.33
CA LEU A 141 4.60 11.22 10.39
C LEU A 141 5.87 11.62 11.16
N VAL A 142 6.86 12.18 10.48
CA VAL A 142 8.09 12.68 11.10
C VAL A 142 7.83 14.01 11.78
N GLU A 143 7.08 14.91 11.14
CA GLU A 143 6.72 16.22 11.69
C GLU A 143 5.92 16.11 13.00
N LYS A 144 5.04 15.10 13.10
CA LYS A 144 4.26 14.79 14.31
C LYS A 144 5.07 13.99 15.36
N GLY A 145 6.31 13.61 15.05
CA GLY A 145 7.17 12.81 15.95
C GLY A 145 6.69 11.37 16.15
N ILE A 146 5.88 10.83 15.24
CA ILE A 146 5.37 9.45 15.30
C ILE A 146 6.50 8.48 14.94
N VAL A 147 7.32 8.85 13.94
CA VAL A 147 8.47 8.06 13.47
C VAL A 147 9.72 8.93 13.43
N LYS A 148 10.89 8.33 13.62
CA LYS A 148 12.17 9.05 13.62
C LYS A 148 12.56 9.53 12.22
N GLU A 149 12.38 8.66 11.23
CA GLU A 149 12.73 8.90 9.83
C GLU A 149 11.91 8.00 8.92
N LEU A 150 11.83 8.38 7.65
CA LEU A 150 11.22 7.57 6.59
C LEU A 150 12.32 6.74 5.93
N LYS A 151 12.12 5.43 5.86
CA LYS A 151 13.06 4.49 5.21
C LYS A 151 12.78 4.31 3.72
N HIS A 152 11.56 4.63 3.30
CA HIS A 152 11.04 4.41 1.95
C HIS A 152 10.39 5.71 1.43
N PRO A 153 10.36 5.92 0.10
CA PRO A 153 9.64 7.05 -0.47
C PRO A 153 8.13 6.92 -0.17
N PRO A 154 7.41 8.05 -0.02
CA PRO A 154 5.96 8.01 0.12
C PRO A 154 5.29 7.38 -1.10
N SER A 155 4.22 6.61 -0.89
CA SER A 155 3.44 5.97 -1.96
C SER A 155 1.95 6.30 -1.85
N CYS A 156 1.26 6.38 -2.99
CA CYS A 156 -0.19 6.57 -3.04
C CYS A 156 -0.87 5.25 -2.67
N CYS A 157 -1.78 5.26 -1.71
CA CYS A 157 -2.44 4.06 -1.20
C CYS A 157 -3.98 4.11 -1.32
N ILE A 158 -4.49 5.02 -2.15
CA ILE A 158 -5.91 5.12 -2.49
C ILE A 158 -6.17 4.48 -3.85
N ARG A 159 -7.41 4.04 -4.05
CA ARG A 159 -7.86 3.56 -5.35
C ARG A 159 -7.97 4.75 -6.31
N GLU A 160 -7.60 4.51 -7.56
CA GLU A 160 -7.86 5.44 -8.66
C GLU A 160 -9.37 5.48 -8.97
N ASP A 161 -9.83 6.58 -9.55
CA ASP A 161 -11.22 6.71 -9.97
C ASP A 161 -11.55 5.83 -11.18
N GLU A 162 -12.85 5.53 -11.35
CA GLU A 162 -13.36 4.68 -12.43
C GLU A 162 -12.92 5.17 -13.81
N GLU A 163 -12.88 6.49 -14.05
CA GLU A 163 -12.50 7.06 -15.35
C GLU A 163 -11.01 6.82 -15.63
N THR A 164 -10.15 7.03 -14.63
CA THR A 164 -8.70 6.77 -14.74
C THR A 164 -8.43 5.29 -15.00
N ILE A 165 -9.09 4.39 -14.27
CA ILE A 165 -8.97 2.94 -14.47
C ILE A 165 -9.47 2.53 -15.85
N PHE A 166 -10.65 3.02 -16.25
CA PHE A 166 -11.23 2.76 -17.58
C PHE A 166 -10.30 3.20 -18.71
N ARG A 167 -9.73 4.41 -18.61
CA ARG A 167 -8.78 4.94 -19.58
C ARG A 167 -7.52 4.08 -19.66
N ALA A 168 -7.04 3.54 -18.54
CA ALA A 168 -5.90 2.63 -18.54
C ALA A 168 -6.20 1.36 -19.36
N PHE A 169 -7.39 0.76 -19.20
CA PHE A 169 -7.80 -0.39 -20.02
C PHE A 169 -7.96 -0.05 -21.50
N CYS A 170 -8.49 1.13 -21.84
CA CYS A 170 -8.57 1.58 -23.24
C CYS A 170 -7.20 1.68 -23.93
N THR A 171 -6.10 1.86 -23.18
CA THR A 171 -4.75 1.86 -23.79
C THR A 171 -4.26 0.48 -24.20
N LEU A 172 -4.87 -0.58 -23.66
CA LEU A 172 -4.53 -1.97 -23.98
C LEU A 172 -5.30 -2.46 -25.20
N ASP A 173 -6.58 -2.09 -25.26
CA ASP A 173 -7.45 -2.38 -26.40
C ASP A 173 -7.13 -1.47 -27.59
N SER A 174 -6.00 -1.78 -28.24
CA SER A 174 -5.49 -1.03 -29.41
C SER A 174 -6.49 -1.00 -30.57
N GLN A 175 -7.41 -1.97 -30.61
CA GLN A 175 -8.43 -2.12 -31.64
C GLN A 175 -9.76 -1.45 -31.27
N LYS A 176 -9.91 -0.93 -30.04
CA LYS A 176 -11.15 -0.31 -29.52
C LYS A 176 -12.37 -1.24 -29.64
N LYS A 177 -12.16 -2.53 -29.37
CA LYS A 177 -13.16 -3.58 -29.31
C LYS A 177 -14.22 -3.35 -28.23
N GLY A 178 -13.85 -2.72 -27.10
CA GLY A 178 -14.73 -2.59 -25.93
C GLY A 178 -14.58 -3.73 -24.92
N TYR A 179 -13.68 -4.68 -25.15
CA TYR A 179 -13.40 -5.83 -24.30
C TYR A 179 -11.92 -6.22 -24.37
N LEU A 180 -11.43 -6.89 -23.33
CA LEU A 180 -10.08 -7.46 -23.26
C LEU A 180 -10.13 -8.97 -23.43
N ASP A 181 -9.19 -9.48 -24.22
CA ASP A 181 -8.88 -10.91 -24.25
C ASP A 181 -7.83 -11.30 -23.20
N GLU A 182 -7.63 -12.60 -23.00
CA GLU A 182 -6.68 -13.14 -22.01
C GLU A 182 -5.25 -12.63 -22.24
N GLY A 183 -4.84 -12.48 -23.50
CA GLY A 183 -3.50 -12.00 -23.85
C GLY A 183 -3.30 -10.54 -23.49
N GLU A 184 -4.29 -9.70 -23.76
CA GLU A 184 -4.30 -8.28 -23.41
C GLU A 184 -4.32 -8.07 -21.89
N LEU A 185 -5.13 -8.86 -21.15
CA LEU A 185 -5.14 -8.81 -19.69
C LEU A 185 -3.80 -9.28 -19.10
N ARG A 186 -3.26 -10.40 -19.58
CA ARG A 186 -1.98 -10.94 -19.11
C ARG A 186 -0.85 -9.95 -19.34
N ALA A 187 -0.80 -9.32 -20.52
CA ALA A 187 0.19 -8.28 -20.80
C ALA A 187 0.12 -7.09 -19.82
N LEU A 188 -1.07 -6.72 -19.34
CA LEU A 188 -1.22 -5.67 -18.32
C LEU A 188 -0.65 -6.12 -16.97
N LEU A 189 -1.09 -7.28 -16.48
CA LEU A 189 -0.77 -7.78 -15.14
C LEU A 189 0.69 -8.22 -15.01
N GLU A 190 1.35 -8.53 -16.12
CA GLU A 190 2.78 -8.85 -16.15
C GLU A 190 3.67 -7.61 -16.37
N SER A 191 3.15 -6.52 -16.97
CA SER A 191 3.96 -5.34 -17.32
C SER A 191 3.88 -4.18 -16.33
N LYS A 192 2.80 -4.07 -15.55
CA LYS A 192 2.58 -2.96 -14.62
C LYS A 192 2.39 -3.46 -13.20
N GLY A 193 3.11 -2.85 -12.26
CA GLY A 193 2.95 -3.09 -10.82
C GLY A 193 3.74 -4.30 -10.32
N GLU A 194 3.14 -5.03 -9.37
CA GLU A 194 3.67 -6.27 -8.83
C GLU A 194 3.34 -7.42 -9.78
N VAL A 195 4.36 -8.04 -10.35
CA VAL A 195 4.19 -9.08 -11.38
C VAL A 195 3.42 -10.25 -10.79
N MET A 196 2.22 -10.48 -11.30
CA MET A 196 1.40 -11.62 -10.91
C MET A 196 1.94 -12.90 -11.54
N SER A 197 1.86 -14.01 -10.81
CA SER A 197 2.19 -15.32 -11.37
C SER A 197 1.14 -15.73 -12.41
N THR A 198 1.52 -16.59 -13.36
CA THR A 198 0.59 -17.06 -14.39
C THR A 198 -0.68 -17.65 -13.80
N LYS A 199 -0.58 -18.39 -12.69
CA LYS A 199 -1.74 -18.97 -11.99
C LYS A 199 -2.69 -17.93 -11.42
N GLU A 200 -2.15 -16.82 -10.90
CA GLU A 200 -2.97 -15.73 -10.36
C GLU A 200 -3.66 -14.96 -11.48
N VAL A 201 -2.96 -14.74 -12.60
CA VAL A 201 -3.55 -14.16 -13.81
C VAL A 201 -4.68 -15.04 -14.36
N ASP A 202 -4.46 -16.37 -14.42
CA ASP A 202 -5.47 -17.31 -14.92
C ASP A 202 -6.71 -17.34 -14.00
N ALA A 203 -6.49 -17.32 -12.68
CA ALA A 203 -7.57 -17.24 -11.70
C ALA A 203 -8.35 -15.93 -11.81
N MET A 204 -7.66 -14.80 -11.98
CA MET A 204 -8.28 -13.49 -12.16
C MET A 204 -9.07 -13.43 -13.48
N PHE A 205 -8.50 -13.94 -14.57
CA PHE A 205 -9.21 -14.02 -15.85
C PHE A 205 -10.48 -14.85 -15.73
N THR A 206 -10.40 -16.04 -15.13
CA THR A 206 -11.56 -16.92 -14.92
C THR A 206 -12.64 -16.27 -14.07
N ALA A 207 -12.27 -15.43 -13.10
CA ALA A 207 -13.21 -14.72 -12.24
C ALA A 207 -13.89 -13.52 -12.94
N LEU A 208 -13.24 -12.92 -13.93
CA LEU A 208 -13.69 -11.70 -14.61
C LEU A 208 -14.32 -11.94 -15.98
N VAL A 209 -14.03 -13.08 -16.60
CA VAL A 209 -14.53 -13.40 -17.93
C VAL A 209 -16.02 -13.70 -17.89
N ASP A 210 -16.76 -13.10 -18.83
CA ASP A 210 -18.16 -13.45 -19.03
C ASP A 210 -18.24 -14.88 -19.59
N HIS A 211 -18.97 -15.77 -18.89
CA HIS A 211 -19.11 -17.17 -19.27
C HIS A 211 -19.78 -17.39 -20.64
N GLU A 212 -20.59 -16.44 -21.11
CA GLU A 212 -21.27 -16.51 -22.41
C GLU A 212 -20.42 -15.90 -23.53
N ALA A 213 -19.72 -14.81 -23.26
CA ALA A 213 -18.93 -14.09 -24.28
C ALA A 213 -17.46 -14.55 -24.39
N GLY A 214 -16.90 -15.14 -23.33
CA GLY A 214 -15.49 -15.52 -23.25
C GLY A 214 -14.52 -14.32 -23.25
N MET A 215 -15.03 -13.12 -22.97
CA MET A 215 -14.29 -11.86 -22.99
C MET A 215 -14.55 -11.05 -21.72
N ILE A 216 -13.64 -10.13 -21.40
CA ILE A 216 -13.78 -9.24 -20.24
C ILE A 216 -14.25 -7.86 -20.68
N ASN A 217 -15.42 -7.43 -20.19
CA ASN A 217 -15.88 -6.06 -20.39
C ASN A 217 -15.14 -5.11 -19.45
N TYR A 218 -14.15 -4.39 -20.00
CA TYR A 218 -13.30 -3.53 -19.18
C TYR A 218 -14.02 -2.30 -18.60
N LYS A 219 -15.22 -1.95 -19.10
CA LYS A 219 -16.05 -0.91 -18.50
C LYS A 219 -16.62 -1.34 -17.17
N GLU A 220 -17.16 -2.55 -17.13
CA GLU A 220 -17.67 -3.16 -15.90
C GLU A 220 -16.54 -3.42 -14.93
N LEU A 221 -15.42 -3.97 -15.41
CA LEU A 221 -14.21 -4.17 -14.59
C LEU A 221 -13.71 -2.87 -13.96
N ALA A 222 -13.66 -1.76 -14.71
CA ALA A 222 -13.24 -0.47 -14.16
C ALA A 222 -14.16 0.01 -13.03
N SER A 223 -15.47 -0.18 -13.18
CA SER A 223 -16.45 0.15 -12.14
C SER A 223 -16.26 -0.73 -10.90
N ILE A 224 -16.08 -2.04 -11.08
CA ILE A 224 -15.80 -2.97 -9.98
C ILE A 224 -14.53 -2.54 -9.21
N LEU A 225 -13.41 -2.30 -9.92
CA LEU A 225 -12.14 -1.95 -9.29
C LEU A 225 -12.13 -0.60 -8.55
N ALA A 226 -12.98 0.34 -8.97
CA ALA A 226 -13.12 1.64 -8.34
C ALA A 226 -14.01 1.61 -7.08
N HIS A 227 -15.00 0.73 -7.01
CA HIS A 227 -16.05 0.76 -5.99
C HIS A 227 -16.05 -0.42 -5.00
N GLU A 228 -15.36 -1.53 -5.29
CA GLU A 228 -15.16 -2.67 -4.36
C GLU A 228 -13.91 -2.53 -3.49
#